data_AF-A0A8J8GV66-F1
#
_entry.id   AF-A0A8J8GV66-F1
#
_cell.length_a   1.000
_cell.length_b   1.000
_cell.length_c   1.000
_cell.angle_alpha   90.00
_cell.angle_beta   90.00
_cell.angle_gamma   90.00
#
_symmetry.space_group_name_H-M   'P 1'
#
loop_
_entity.id
_entity.type
_entity.pdbx_description
1 polymer ?
#
loop_
_entity_poly.entity_id
_entity_poly.type
_entity_poly.pdbx_seq_one_letter_code
_entity_poly.pdbx_strand_id
1 'polypeptide(L)'
;MFRGDHADLSRAVGQAFRLARETLSGRVGSEHLLLSLVSTGGQLSTVLTSAGLTPATVGDVVARCGPGGAGAAADRAALAVLGVDLDSLLGQSGPALLDQPPRREPLLPLGARQARRRCAAMDPPLGLDAQAAYEASLRLALARRERDHRPEHLALALVAVDPGIAWLLADLGVARAALLSALTAAYPPPHRNLILRADRRWERHARSRDLVRRYERTTGRTASTGALPAAVAAS
;
A
#
# COMPACT_ATOMS: atom_id res chain seq x y z
N MET A 1 -6.57 -6.35 -23.87
CA MET A 1 -5.69 -7.27 -23.11
C MET A 1 -4.86 -6.45 -22.13
N PHE A 2 -4.75 -6.91 -20.88
CA PHE A 2 -3.90 -6.29 -19.87
C PHE A 2 -2.43 -6.63 -20.17
N ARG A 3 -1.55 -5.63 -20.07
CA ARG A 3 -0.15 -5.70 -20.52
C ARG A 3 0.84 -5.98 -19.38
N GLY A 4 0.41 -5.88 -18.12
CA GLY A 4 1.26 -6.07 -16.95
C GLY A 4 1.73 -4.77 -16.33
N ASP A 5 2.85 -4.83 -15.63
CA ASP A 5 3.46 -3.67 -14.98
C ASP A 5 4.09 -2.72 -16.00
N HIS A 6 3.83 -1.43 -15.82
CA HIS A 6 4.51 -0.38 -16.53
C HIS A 6 5.97 -0.29 -16.07
N ALA A 7 6.89 0.07 -16.98
CA ALA A 7 8.31 0.15 -16.68
C ALA A 7 8.62 1.07 -15.48
N ASP A 8 7.87 2.17 -15.33
CA ASP A 8 8.03 3.08 -14.18
C ASP A 8 7.60 2.45 -12.86
N LEU A 9 6.58 1.57 -12.86
CA LEU A 9 6.19 0.83 -11.68
C LEU A 9 7.28 -0.19 -11.31
N SER A 10 7.78 -0.94 -12.28
CA SER A 10 8.88 -1.88 -12.04
C SER A 10 10.13 -1.16 -11.51
N ARG A 11 10.43 0.04 -12.01
CA ARG A 11 11.52 0.88 -11.50
C ARG A 11 11.27 1.33 -10.06
N ALA A 12 10.06 1.79 -9.74
CA ALA A 12 9.69 2.21 -8.38
C ALA A 12 9.74 1.04 -7.38
N VAL A 13 9.30 -0.16 -7.77
CA VAL A 13 9.41 -1.36 -6.93
C VAL A 13 10.88 -1.73 -6.75
N GLY A 14 11.68 -1.81 -7.82
CA GLY A 14 13.12 -2.06 -7.71
C GLY A 14 13.84 -1.05 -6.83
N GLN A 15 13.43 0.22 -6.88
CA GLN A 15 13.93 1.28 -6.01
C GLN A 15 13.59 1.03 -4.54
N ALA A 16 12.38 0.56 -4.23
CA ALA A 16 11.98 0.22 -2.86
C ALA A 16 12.86 -0.91 -2.28
N PHE A 17 13.23 -1.90 -3.08
CA PHE A 17 14.18 -2.94 -2.67
C PHE A 17 15.58 -2.38 -2.38
N ARG A 18 16.06 -1.42 -3.18
CA ARG A 18 17.35 -0.76 -2.87
C ARG A 18 17.28 0.03 -1.58
N LEU A 19 16.23 0.83 -1.41
CA LEU A 19 16.01 1.63 -0.20
C LEU A 19 15.96 0.75 1.05
N ALA A 20 15.23 -0.37 1.01
CA ALA A 20 15.17 -1.30 2.14
C ALA A 20 16.54 -1.88 2.51
N ARG A 21 17.42 -2.16 1.53
CA ARG A 21 18.80 -2.58 1.80
C ARG A 21 19.65 -1.45 2.36
N GLU A 22 19.52 -0.24 1.81
CA GLU A 22 20.24 0.95 2.27
C GLU A 22 19.87 1.32 3.71
N THR A 23 18.63 1.11 4.13
CA THR A 23 18.16 1.32 5.51
C THR A 23 18.31 0.09 6.41
N LEU A 24 18.95 -0.98 5.93
CA LEU A 24 19.12 -2.26 6.65
C LEU A 24 17.80 -2.84 7.18
N SER A 25 16.71 -2.60 6.47
CA SER A 25 15.39 -3.12 6.79
C SER A 25 15.34 -4.62 6.53
N GLY A 26 14.83 -5.39 7.49
CA GLY A 26 14.67 -6.85 7.35
C GLY A 26 13.64 -7.28 6.29
N ARG A 27 12.93 -6.34 5.67
CA ARG A 27 11.90 -6.54 4.65
C ARG A 27 11.67 -5.26 3.83
N VAL A 28 11.05 -5.39 2.66
CA VAL A 28 10.46 -4.28 1.92
C VAL A 28 9.01 -4.07 2.39
N GLY A 29 8.78 -3.04 3.20
CA GLY A 29 7.44 -2.63 3.67
C GLY A 29 6.75 -1.57 2.80
N SER A 30 5.51 -1.24 3.13
CA SER A 30 4.73 -0.19 2.45
C SER A 30 5.43 1.17 2.48
N GLU A 31 6.16 1.47 3.56
CA GLU A 31 6.94 2.71 3.70
C GLU A 31 8.05 2.85 2.64
N HIS A 32 8.68 1.75 2.24
CA HIS A 32 9.72 1.74 1.22
C HIS A 32 9.13 1.95 -0.18
N LEU A 33 7.93 1.42 -0.43
CA LEU A 33 7.18 1.68 -1.66
C LEU A 33 6.79 3.16 -1.75
N LEU A 34 6.32 3.77 -0.65
CA LEU A 34 6.01 5.20 -0.66
C LEU A 34 7.28 6.04 -0.91
N LEU A 35 8.37 5.75 -0.18
CA LEU A 35 9.63 6.47 -0.34
C LEU A 35 10.16 6.38 -1.77
N SER A 36 10.02 5.22 -2.42
CA SER A 36 10.45 5.06 -3.81
C SER A 36 9.61 5.88 -4.78
N LEU A 37 8.29 5.93 -4.60
CA LEU A 37 7.38 6.74 -5.43
C LEU A 37 7.68 8.23 -5.31
N VAL A 38 8.00 8.70 -4.10
CA VAL A 38 8.42 10.09 -3.86
C VAL A 38 9.78 10.38 -4.51
N SER A 39 10.69 9.40 -4.55
CA SER A 39 12.08 9.57 -5.04
C SER A 39 12.26 9.37 -6.55
N THR A 40 11.29 8.79 -7.27
CA THR A 40 11.45 8.43 -8.70
C THR A 40 11.24 9.61 -9.66
N GLY A 41 10.87 10.79 -9.14
CA GLY A 41 10.64 12.00 -9.95
C GLY A 41 9.35 11.96 -10.80
N GLY A 42 9.17 12.95 -11.67
CA GLY A 42 8.00 13.08 -12.55
C GLY A 42 6.74 13.62 -11.86
N GLN A 43 5.60 13.54 -12.56
CA GLN A 43 4.34 14.12 -12.10
C GLN A 43 3.86 13.52 -10.78
N LEU A 44 4.01 12.20 -10.57
CA LEU A 44 3.55 11.56 -9.34
C LEU A 44 4.35 12.04 -8.12
N SER A 45 5.68 12.04 -8.24
CA SER A 45 6.56 12.61 -7.22
C SER A 45 6.23 14.08 -6.95
N THR A 46 5.91 14.86 -7.98
CA THR A 46 5.49 16.27 -7.83
C THR A 46 4.21 16.40 -7.02
N VAL A 47 3.20 15.57 -7.27
CA VAL A 47 1.93 15.56 -6.51
C VAL A 47 2.17 15.18 -5.05
N LEU A 48 2.99 14.16 -4.80
CA LEU A 48 3.32 13.72 -3.44
C LEU A 48 4.11 14.79 -2.68
N THR A 49 5.11 15.40 -3.32
CA THR A 49 5.96 16.45 -2.73
C THR A 49 5.17 17.71 -2.45
N SER A 50 4.24 18.09 -3.35
CA SER A 50 3.34 19.24 -3.13
C SER A 50 2.39 19.04 -1.94
N ALA A 51 2.15 17.78 -1.55
CA ALA A 51 1.38 17.43 -0.36
C ALA A 51 2.24 17.31 0.91
N GLY A 52 3.53 17.64 0.85
CA GLY A 52 4.46 17.59 1.99
C GLY A 52 5.27 16.30 2.12
N LEU A 53 5.13 15.35 1.20
CA LEU A 53 5.91 14.11 1.19
C LEU A 53 7.20 14.31 0.38
N THR A 54 8.29 14.65 1.07
CA THR A 54 9.62 14.77 0.45
C THR A 54 10.43 13.49 0.69
N PRO A 55 11.44 13.17 -0.14
CA PRO A 55 12.29 12.01 0.11
C PRO A 55 12.94 12.04 1.50
N ALA A 56 13.34 13.22 1.96
CA ALA A 56 13.94 13.41 3.28
C ALA A 56 12.94 13.14 4.40
N THR A 57 11.78 13.79 4.38
CA THR A 57 10.78 13.64 5.46
C THR A 57 10.23 12.22 5.55
N VAL A 58 9.99 11.57 4.41
CA VAL A 58 9.56 10.16 4.38
C VAL A 58 10.70 9.24 4.84
N GLY A 59 11.94 9.50 4.41
CA GLY A 59 13.12 8.73 4.84
C GLY A 59 13.35 8.79 6.35
N ASP A 60 13.18 9.95 6.96
CA ASP A 60 13.31 10.12 8.41
C ASP A 60 12.27 9.30 9.18
N VAL A 61 11.03 9.23 8.68
CA VAL A 61 9.98 8.39 9.29
C VAL A 61 10.30 6.91 9.12
N VAL A 62 10.71 6.51 7.91
CA VAL A 62 11.12 5.12 7.62
C VAL A 62 12.22 4.66 8.58
N ALA A 63 13.22 5.52 8.84
CA ALA A 63 14.27 5.23 9.81
C ALA A 63 13.74 5.06 11.25
N ARG A 64 12.73 5.84 11.66
CA ARG A 64 12.09 5.73 12.99
C ARG A 64 11.21 4.49 13.14
N CYS A 65 10.64 3.95 12.06
CA CYS A 65 9.80 2.76 12.10
C CYS A 65 10.54 1.50 12.58
N GLY A 66 11.86 1.46 12.39
CA GLY A 66 12.69 0.30 12.72
C GLY A 66 12.39 -0.94 11.85
N PRO A 67 12.85 -2.13 12.25
CA PRO A 67 12.82 -3.32 11.40
C PRO A 67 11.41 -3.84 11.06
N GLY A 68 10.41 -3.50 11.87
CA GLY A 68 9.00 -3.86 11.64
C GLY A 68 8.27 -2.93 10.66
N GLY A 69 8.85 -1.78 10.31
CA GLY A 69 8.27 -0.83 9.37
C GLY A 69 7.01 -0.12 9.84
N ALA A 70 6.36 0.61 8.92
CA ALA A 70 5.26 1.50 9.27
C ALA A 70 4.01 0.74 9.73
N GLY A 71 3.77 -0.47 9.21
CA GLY A 71 2.70 -1.34 9.68
C GLY A 71 2.86 -1.70 11.17
N ALA A 72 4.08 -2.07 11.59
CA ALA A 72 4.38 -2.33 12.99
C ALA A 72 4.24 -1.08 13.88
N ALA A 73 4.68 0.08 13.37
CA ALA A 73 4.53 1.35 14.06
C ALA A 73 3.06 1.72 14.29
N ALA A 74 2.21 1.51 13.28
CA ALA A 74 0.77 1.68 13.39
C ALA A 74 0.16 0.72 14.42
N ASP A 75 0.54 -0.57 14.38
CA ASP A 75 0.05 -1.57 15.32
C ASP A 75 0.46 -1.22 16.76
N ARG A 76 1.72 -0.79 16.97
CA ARG A 76 2.22 -0.33 18.27
C ARG A 76 1.42 0.85 18.81
N ALA A 77 1.19 1.87 17.98
CA ALA A 77 0.41 3.04 18.37
C ALA A 77 -1.04 2.68 18.72
N ALA A 78 -1.67 1.78 17.96
CA ALA A 78 -3.03 1.33 18.22
C ALA A 78 -3.15 0.50 19.52
N LEU A 79 -2.18 -0.39 19.77
CA LEU A 79 -2.15 -1.25 20.96
C LEU A 79 -1.79 -0.48 22.24
N ALA A 80 -0.97 0.57 22.14
CA ALA A 80 -0.61 1.42 23.28
C ALA A 80 -1.84 2.07 23.94
N VAL A 81 -2.89 2.40 23.16
CA VAL A 81 -4.16 2.92 23.68
C VAL A 81 -4.85 1.93 24.63
N LEU A 82 -4.63 0.63 24.43
CA LEU A 82 -5.14 -0.45 25.28
C LEU A 82 -4.17 -0.84 26.40
N GLY A 83 -3.05 -0.13 26.55
CA GLY A 83 -1.99 -0.46 27.51
C GLY A 83 -1.17 -1.70 27.13
N VAL A 84 -1.23 -2.13 25.87
CA VAL A 84 -0.45 -3.28 25.38
C VAL A 84 0.85 -2.78 24.77
N ASP A 85 1.98 -3.21 25.35
CA ASP A 85 3.31 -2.98 24.79
C ASP A 85 3.64 -4.07 23.75
N LEU A 86 3.67 -3.67 22.48
CA LEU A 86 3.97 -4.57 21.38
C LEU A 86 5.43 -5.04 21.39
N ASP A 87 6.36 -4.22 21.87
CA ASP A 87 7.78 -4.54 21.82
C ASP A 87 8.16 -5.63 22.82
N SER A 88 7.52 -5.66 24.00
CA SER A 88 7.69 -6.78 24.94
C SER A 88 7.15 -8.11 24.39
N LEU A 89 6.08 -8.09 23.59
CA LEU A 89 5.58 -9.28 22.89
C LEU A 89 6.53 -9.74 21.77
N LEU A 90 7.10 -8.79 21.03
CA LEU A 90 8.03 -9.07 19.93
C LEU A 90 9.42 -9.45 20.41
N GLY A 91 9.86 -9.01 21.59
CA GLY A 91 11.20 -9.31 22.13
C GLY A 91 11.50 -10.80 22.23
N GLN A 92 10.46 -11.66 22.37
CA GLN A 92 10.60 -13.12 22.40
C GLN A 92 10.51 -13.78 21.02
N SER A 93 9.94 -13.11 20.01
CA SER A 93 9.58 -13.73 18.72
C SER A 93 10.22 -13.06 17.49
N GLY A 94 10.79 -11.86 17.65
CA GLY A 94 11.34 -11.02 16.60
C GLY A 94 10.28 -10.33 15.72
N PRO A 95 10.69 -9.35 14.90
CA PRO A 95 9.79 -8.56 14.04
C PRO A 95 9.15 -9.40 12.91
N ALA A 96 9.76 -10.54 12.56
CA ALA A 96 9.21 -11.47 11.56
C ALA A 96 7.83 -12.04 11.94
N LEU A 97 7.46 -12.00 13.23
CA LEU A 97 6.12 -12.38 13.69
C LEU A 97 5.03 -11.50 13.05
N LEU A 98 5.32 -10.24 12.74
CA LEU A 98 4.36 -9.26 12.20
C LEU A 98 4.02 -9.48 10.72
N ASP A 99 4.80 -10.30 10.02
CA ASP A 99 4.62 -10.66 8.61
C ASP A 99 4.32 -12.14 8.41
N GLN A 100 3.79 -12.81 9.45
CA GLN A 100 3.31 -14.18 9.30
C GLN A 100 2.01 -14.23 8.49
N PRO A 101 1.96 -15.04 7.42
CA PRO A 101 0.75 -15.17 6.63
C PRO A 101 -0.38 -15.83 7.46
N PRO A 102 -1.66 -15.54 7.15
CA PRO A 102 -2.79 -16.15 7.86
C PRO A 102 -2.76 -17.69 7.75
N ARG A 103 -3.04 -18.38 8.85
CA ARG A 103 -3.00 -19.85 8.96
C ARG A 103 -3.93 -20.61 7.99
N ARG A 104 -5.01 -19.96 7.52
CA ARG A 104 -5.93 -20.53 6.53
C ARG A 104 -5.89 -19.69 5.26
N GLU A 105 -5.32 -20.28 4.21
CA GLU A 105 -5.45 -19.73 2.85
C GLU A 105 -6.85 -20.05 2.30
N PRO A 106 -7.41 -19.22 1.40
CA PRO A 106 -8.65 -19.55 0.73
C PRO A 106 -8.54 -20.93 0.06
N LEU A 107 -9.64 -21.68 -0.02
CA LEU A 107 -9.65 -23.01 -0.65
C LEU A 107 -9.40 -22.94 -2.18
N LEU A 108 -9.53 -21.75 -2.79
CA LEU A 108 -9.44 -21.53 -4.24
C LEU A 108 -8.69 -20.24 -4.66
N PRO A 109 -7.38 -20.09 -4.42
CA PRO A 109 -6.56 -19.12 -5.13
C PRO A 109 -5.39 -19.84 -5.79
N LEU A 110 -5.59 -20.29 -7.02
CA LEU A 110 -4.51 -20.86 -7.82
C LEU A 110 -3.35 -19.84 -7.87
N GLY A 111 -2.18 -20.24 -7.35
CA GLY A 111 -0.94 -19.46 -7.42
C GLY A 111 -0.67 -18.46 -6.28
N ALA A 112 -1.62 -18.13 -5.40
CA ALA A 112 -1.37 -17.13 -4.33
C ALA A 112 -0.31 -17.60 -3.32
N ARG A 113 -0.35 -18.88 -2.92
CA ARG A 113 0.67 -19.50 -2.07
C ARG A 113 2.05 -19.46 -2.72
N GLN A 114 2.12 -19.74 -4.02
CA GLN A 114 3.38 -19.74 -4.76
C GLN A 114 3.93 -18.31 -4.90
N ALA A 115 3.07 -17.32 -5.18
CA ALA A 115 3.45 -15.91 -5.22
C ALA A 115 4.00 -15.42 -3.87
N ARG A 116 3.34 -15.76 -2.76
CA ARG A 116 3.81 -15.44 -1.39
C ARG A 116 5.16 -16.09 -1.08
N ARG A 117 5.33 -17.37 -1.43
CA ARG A 117 6.61 -18.07 -1.28
C ARG A 117 7.73 -17.41 -2.07
N ARG A 118 7.44 -16.94 -3.30
CA ARG A 118 8.42 -16.17 -4.09
C ARG A 118 8.77 -14.85 -3.41
N CYS A 119 7.78 -14.13 -2.88
CA CYS A 119 7.99 -12.87 -2.16
C CYS A 119 8.82 -13.05 -0.88
N ALA A 120 8.58 -14.13 -0.13
CA ALA A 120 9.34 -14.48 1.07
C ALA A 120 10.77 -14.98 0.75
N ALA A 121 11.03 -15.40 -0.48
CA ALA A 121 12.35 -15.81 -0.95
C ALA A 121 13.15 -14.65 -1.60
N MET A 122 12.59 -13.44 -1.65
CA MET A 122 13.31 -12.25 -2.10
C MET A 122 14.29 -11.76 -1.02
N ASP A 123 15.26 -10.94 -1.41
CA ASP A 123 16.28 -10.40 -0.52
C ASP A 123 16.36 -8.85 -0.59
N PRO A 124 15.85 -8.12 0.43
CA PRO A 124 15.09 -8.63 1.59
C PRO A 124 13.68 -9.08 1.17
N PRO A 125 12.96 -9.87 2.00
CA PRO A 125 11.62 -10.34 1.67
C PRO A 125 10.62 -9.17 1.52
N LEU A 126 9.62 -9.34 0.67
CA LEU A 126 8.53 -8.36 0.54
C LEU A 126 7.51 -8.54 1.67
N GLY A 127 7.27 -7.51 2.48
CA GLY A 127 6.33 -7.53 3.61
C GLY A 127 4.88 -7.79 3.18
N LEU A 128 4.04 -8.28 4.10
CA LEU A 128 2.64 -8.58 3.79
C LEU A 128 1.83 -7.31 3.51
N ASP A 129 2.18 -6.21 4.15
CA ASP A 129 1.66 -4.86 3.89
C ASP A 129 1.94 -4.42 2.45
N ALA A 130 3.20 -4.53 2.01
CA ALA A 130 3.64 -4.20 0.67
C ALA A 130 3.00 -5.11 -0.40
N GLN A 131 2.92 -6.42 -0.12
CA GLN A 131 2.23 -7.38 -0.98
C GLN A 131 0.74 -7.02 -1.14
N ALA A 132 0.06 -6.72 -0.03
CA ALA A 132 -1.36 -6.39 -0.03
C ALA A 132 -1.63 -5.05 -0.74
N ALA A 133 -0.76 -4.05 -0.56
CA ALA A 133 -0.84 -2.77 -1.26
C ALA A 133 -0.65 -2.93 -2.77
N TYR A 134 0.35 -3.71 -3.20
CA TYR A 134 0.58 -4.01 -4.62
C TYR A 134 -0.58 -4.82 -5.24
N GLU A 135 -1.14 -5.79 -4.50
CA GLU A 135 -2.31 -6.55 -4.95
C GLU A 135 -3.55 -5.64 -5.08
N ALA A 136 -3.71 -4.70 -4.15
CA ALA A 136 -4.77 -3.70 -4.18
C ALA A 136 -4.62 -2.73 -5.36
N SER A 137 -3.39 -2.29 -5.68
CA SER A 137 -3.12 -1.40 -6.81
C SER A 137 -3.31 -2.08 -8.17
N LEU A 138 -2.96 -3.36 -8.29
CA LEU A 138 -3.25 -4.13 -9.50
C LEU A 138 -4.76 -4.26 -9.72
N ARG A 139 -5.52 -4.60 -8.68
CA ARG A 139 -6.98 -4.67 -8.76
C ARG A 139 -7.61 -3.32 -9.06
N LEU A 140 -7.03 -2.24 -8.54
CA LEU A 140 -7.43 -0.88 -8.85
C LEU A 140 -7.27 -0.58 -10.35
N ALA A 141 -6.12 -0.90 -10.96
CA ALA A 141 -5.88 -0.74 -12.39
C ALA A 141 -6.89 -1.55 -13.23
N LEU A 142 -7.15 -2.80 -12.84
CA LEU A 142 -8.15 -3.66 -13.49
C LEU A 142 -9.57 -3.11 -13.34
N ALA A 143 -9.93 -2.57 -12.17
CA ALA A 143 -11.23 -1.93 -11.93
C ALA A 143 -11.41 -0.67 -12.80
N ARG A 144 -10.34 0.11 -12.97
CA ARG A 144 -10.25 1.24 -13.91
C ARG A 144 -10.21 0.80 -15.38
N ARG A 145 -10.12 -0.51 -15.64
CA ARG A 145 -9.86 -1.16 -16.94
C ARG A 145 -8.73 -0.47 -17.71
N GLU A 146 -7.71 -0.09 -16.98
CA GLU A 146 -6.47 0.37 -17.57
C GLU A 146 -5.70 -0.82 -18.11
N ARG A 147 -4.90 -0.59 -19.15
CA ARG A 147 -4.16 -1.66 -19.84
C ARG A 147 -2.86 -2.01 -19.12
N ASP A 148 -2.34 -1.09 -18.32
CA ASP A 148 -1.06 -1.21 -17.62
C ASP A 148 -1.26 -0.95 -16.13
N HIS A 149 -0.47 -1.62 -15.28
CA HIS A 149 -0.37 -1.32 -13.86
C HIS A 149 0.76 -0.31 -13.62
N ARG A 150 0.38 0.86 -13.12
CA ARG A 150 1.24 2.07 -13.09
C ARG A 150 1.51 2.58 -11.66
N PRO A 151 2.58 3.37 -11.42
CA PRO A 151 2.94 3.90 -10.10
C PRO A 151 1.80 4.62 -9.36
N GLU A 152 0.97 5.37 -10.08
CA GLU A 152 -0.16 6.10 -9.51
C GLU A 152 -1.21 5.17 -8.89
N HIS A 153 -1.39 3.96 -9.44
CA HIS A 153 -2.26 2.95 -8.84
C HIS A 153 -1.71 2.49 -7.49
N LEU A 154 -0.39 2.31 -7.41
CA LEU A 154 0.29 1.93 -6.18
C LEU A 154 0.18 3.04 -5.13
N ALA A 155 0.44 4.28 -5.51
CA ALA A 155 0.27 5.45 -4.62
C ALA A 155 -1.17 5.56 -4.09
N LEU A 156 -2.17 5.44 -4.98
CA LEU A 156 -3.57 5.48 -4.61
C LEU A 156 -3.94 4.35 -3.64
N ALA A 157 -3.48 3.12 -3.90
CA ALA A 157 -3.75 1.99 -3.01
C ALA A 157 -3.09 2.18 -1.64
N LEU A 158 -1.80 2.51 -1.59
CA LEU A 158 -1.05 2.77 -0.36
C LEU A 158 -1.77 3.81 0.51
N VAL A 159 -2.06 4.99 -0.03
CA VAL A 159 -2.71 6.06 0.74
C VAL A 159 -4.13 5.66 1.14
N ALA A 160 -4.85 4.89 0.31
CA ALA A 160 -6.26 4.59 0.54
C ALA A 160 -6.54 3.37 1.44
N VAL A 161 -5.64 2.40 1.55
CA VAL A 161 -5.91 1.19 2.35
C VAL A 161 -4.91 0.92 3.46
N ASP A 162 -3.66 1.37 3.34
CA ASP A 162 -2.59 0.91 4.21
C ASP A 162 -2.55 1.71 5.54
N PRO A 163 -2.69 1.05 6.72
CA PRO A 163 -2.63 1.70 8.02
C PRO A 163 -1.22 2.16 8.41
N GLY A 164 -0.17 1.51 7.93
CA GLY A 164 1.20 1.99 8.13
C GLY A 164 1.41 3.32 7.41
N ILE A 165 0.93 3.44 6.17
CA ILE A 165 0.95 4.71 5.44
C ILE A 165 0.06 5.75 6.12
N ALA A 166 -1.14 5.39 6.58
CA ALA A 166 -1.99 6.36 7.29
C ALA A 166 -1.33 6.88 8.58
N TRP A 167 -0.66 6.01 9.34
CA TRP A 167 0.14 6.39 10.49
C TRP A 167 1.30 7.32 10.11
N LEU A 168 2.06 6.98 9.06
CA LEU A 168 3.17 7.81 8.56
C LEU A 168 2.69 9.19 8.11
N LEU A 169 1.56 9.27 7.42
CA LEU A 169 0.97 10.55 7.01
C LEU A 169 0.56 11.39 8.22
N ALA A 170 0.00 10.76 9.25
CA ALA A 170 -0.36 11.45 10.49
C ALA A 170 0.87 11.97 11.24
N ASP A 171 1.95 11.17 11.32
CA ASP A 171 3.23 11.56 11.91
C ASP A 171 3.87 12.76 11.18
N LEU A 172 3.70 12.83 9.85
CA LEU A 172 4.15 13.95 9.03
C LEU A 172 3.18 15.15 9.00
N GLY A 173 2.04 15.07 9.68
CA GLY A 173 1.00 16.11 9.63
C GLY A 173 0.33 16.27 8.26
N VAL A 174 0.45 15.28 7.36
CA VAL A 174 -0.13 15.29 6.02
C VAL A 174 -1.58 14.82 6.07
N ALA A 175 -2.51 15.69 5.67
CA ALA A 175 -3.92 15.37 5.61
C ALA A 175 -4.21 14.31 4.54
N ARG A 176 -4.39 13.05 4.97
CA ARG A 176 -4.63 11.89 4.10
C ARG A 176 -5.77 12.10 3.09
N ALA A 177 -6.89 12.69 3.51
CA ALA A 177 -8.02 12.97 2.63
C ALA A 177 -7.68 13.98 1.52
N ALA A 178 -6.89 15.01 1.84
CA ALA A 178 -6.43 16.00 0.86
C ALA A 178 -5.45 15.37 -0.14
N LEU A 179 -4.53 14.52 0.34
CA LEU A 179 -3.61 13.78 -0.53
C LEU A 179 -4.35 12.83 -1.48
N LEU A 180 -5.35 12.08 -0.98
CA LEU A 180 -6.20 11.26 -1.85
C LEU A 180 -6.92 12.10 -2.90
N SER A 181 -7.48 13.24 -2.51
CA SER A 181 -8.12 14.17 -3.44
C SER A 181 -7.15 14.63 -4.53
N ALA A 182 -5.94 15.06 -4.16
CA ALA A 182 -4.90 15.49 -5.10
C ALA A 182 -4.49 14.37 -6.07
N LEU A 183 -4.25 13.16 -5.58
CA LEU A 183 -3.91 12.00 -6.42
C LEU A 183 -5.05 11.64 -7.39
N THR A 184 -6.31 11.66 -6.93
CA THR A 184 -7.46 11.36 -7.80
C THR A 184 -7.72 12.45 -8.84
N ALA A 185 -7.43 13.71 -8.52
CA ALA A 185 -7.52 14.83 -9.45
C ALA A 185 -6.41 14.78 -10.52
N ALA A 186 -5.19 14.42 -10.12
CA ALA A 186 -4.05 14.29 -11.03
C ALA A 186 -4.14 13.05 -11.93
N TYR A 187 -4.75 11.97 -11.43
CA TYR A 187 -4.89 10.68 -12.12
C TYR A 187 -6.36 10.23 -12.15
N PRO A 188 -7.22 10.96 -12.89
CA PRO A 188 -8.63 10.64 -12.97
C PRO A 188 -8.82 9.30 -13.69
N PRO A 189 -9.82 8.48 -13.29
CA PRO A 189 -10.11 7.25 -13.99
C PRO A 189 -10.55 7.55 -15.43
N PRO A 190 -10.22 6.67 -16.41
CA PRO A 190 -10.47 6.93 -17.82
C PRO A 190 -11.95 7.25 -18.09
N HIS A 191 -12.20 8.29 -18.90
CA HIS A 191 -13.54 8.72 -19.26
C HIS A 191 -14.32 7.61 -19.97
N ARG A 192 -15.55 7.37 -19.54
CA ARG A 192 -16.47 6.41 -20.17
C ARG A 192 -17.84 7.01 -20.42
N ASN A 193 -18.49 6.49 -21.46
CA ASN A 193 -19.82 6.87 -21.93
C ASN A 193 -20.85 6.92 -20.78
N LEU A 194 -21.73 7.92 -20.84
CA LEU A 194 -22.73 8.25 -19.81
C LEU A 194 -23.65 7.08 -19.44
N ILE A 195 -24.00 6.25 -20.42
CA ILE A 195 -24.92 5.10 -20.28
C ILE A 195 -24.39 4.05 -19.28
N LEU A 196 -23.07 3.92 -19.13
CA LEU A 196 -22.48 2.97 -18.21
C LEU A 196 -22.39 3.50 -16.76
N ARG A 197 -22.82 4.73 -16.42
CA ARG A 197 -22.52 5.35 -15.12
C ARG A 197 -23.44 4.94 -13.95
N ALA A 198 -24.70 4.55 -14.22
CA ALA A 198 -25.70 4.28 -13.17
C ALA A 198 -25.55 2.89 -12.53
N ASP A 199 -25.38 1.85 -13.36
CA ASP A 199 -25.21 0.43 -12.95
C ASP A 199 -24.04 0.22 -11.98
N ARG A 200 -23.08 1.15 -12.00
CA ARG A 200 -21.81 1.03 -11.28
C ARG A 200 -21.81 1.60 -9.87
N ARG A 201 -22.88 2.24 -9.37
CA ARG A 201 -22.88 2.76 -7.98
C ARG A 201 -22.84 1.63 -6.95
N TRP A 202 -23.49 0.50 -7.24
CA TRP A 202 -23.49 -0.71 -6.41
C TRP A 202 -22.21 -1.54 -6.62
N GLU A 203 -21.78 -1.75 -7.88
CA GLU A 203 -20.50 -2.41 -8.16
C GLU A 203 -19.31 -1.68 -7.52
N ARG A 204 -19.34 -0.34 -7.45
CA ARG A 204 -18.30 0.48 -6.80
C ARG A 204 -18.12 0.12 -5.33
N HIS A 205 -19.21 0.05 -4.58
CA HIS A 205 -19.16 -0.30 -3.17
C HIS A 205 -18.72 -1.74 -2.98
N ALA A 206 -19.18 -2.67 -3.82
CA ALA A 206 -18.77 -4.07 -3.76
C ALA A 206 -17.26 -4.23 -4.02
N ARG A 207 -16.70 -3.57 -5.05
CA ARG A 207 -15.27 -3.66 -5.39
C ARG A 207 -14.38 -2.97 -4.37
N SER A 208 -14.78 -1.81 -3.86
CA SER A 208 -14.07 -1.14 -2.77
C SER A 208 -14.03 -2.00 -1.51
N ARG A 209 -15.15 -2.66 -1.17
CA ARG A 209 -15.22 -3.59 -0.03
C ARG A 209 -14.42 -4.86 -0.27
N ASP A 210 -14.35 -5.38 -1.50
CA ASP A 210 -13.50 -6.53 -1.84
C ASP A 210 -12.01 -6.19 -1.68
N LEU A 211 -11.58 -5.01 -2.14
CA LEU A 211 -10.22 -4.52 -1.94
C LEU A 211 -9.84 -4.48 -0.46
N VAL A 212 -10.68 -3.84 0.37
CA VAL A 212 -10.48 -3.77 1.82
C VAL A 212 -10.44 -5.17 2.44
N ARG A 213 -11.45 -6.00 2.18
CA ARG A 213 -11.53 -7.36 2.75
C ARG A 213 -10.32 -8.21 2.40
N ARG A 214 -9.75 -8.05 1.21
CA ARG A 214 -8.55 -8.79 0.80
C ARG A 214 -7.29 -8.24 1.43
N TYR A 215 -7.16 -6.92 1.52
CA TYR A 215 -6.06 -6.29 2.25
C TYR A 215 -6.03 -6.79 3.70
N GLU A 216 -7.17 -6.70 4.39
CA GLU A 216 -7.34 -7.15 5.78
C GLU A 216 -7.08 -8.67 5.92
N ARG A 217 -7.54 -9.47 4.96
CA ARG A 217 -7.27 -10.92 4.97
C ARG A 217 -5.78 -11.23 4.78
N THR A 218 -5.07 -10.47 3.96
CA THR A 218 -3.63 -10.72 3.69
C THR A 218 -2.77 -10.27 4.86
N THR A 219 -3.06 -9.10 5.44
CA THR A 219 -2.21 -8.49 6.48
C THR A 219 -2.65 -8.81 7.90
N GLY A 220 -3.90 -9.21 8.11
CA GLY A 220 -4.52 -9.26 9.44
C GLY A 220 -4.81 -7.88 10.05
N ARG A 221 -4.45 -6.78 9.36
CA ARG A 221 -4.62 -5.41 9.83
C ARG A 221 -5.96 -4.85 9.36
N THR A 222 -6.56 -4.00 10.20
CA THR A 222 -7.74 -3.24 9.78
C THR A 222 -7.31 -2.18 8.77
N ALA A 223 -7.91 -2.16 7.58
CA ALA A 223 -7.54 -1.18 6.57
C ALA A 223 -7.87 0.24 7.05
N SER A 224 -7.14 1.23 6.57
CA SER A 224 -7.45 2.64 6.84
C SER A 224 -8.71 3.07 6.10
N THR A 225 -9.87 2.80 6.71
CA THR A 225 -11.19 2.93 6.07
C THR A 225 -11.74 4.35 6.08
N GLY A 226 -10.92 5.37 6.42
CA GLY A 226 -11.26 6.77 6.19
C GLY A 226 -11.34 7.05 4.69
N ALA A 227 -12.46 6.72 4.08
CA ALA A 227 -12.79 6.82 2.67
C ALA A 227 -11.70 6.28 1.73
N LEU A 228 -11.78 5.00 1.31
CA LEU A 228 -11.56 4.73 -0.11
C LEU A 228 -12.66 5.53 -0.82
N PRO A 229 -12.37 6.69 -1.44
CA PRO A 229 -13.39 7.40 -2.16
C PRO A 229 -13.96 6.42 -3.18
N ALA A 230 -15.28 6.42 -3.36
CA ALA A 230 -15.90 5.72 -4.49
C ALA A 230 -15.27 6.13 -5.85
N ALA A 231 -14.50 7.23 -5.87
CA ALA A 231 -13.70 7.73 -6.97
C ALA A 231 -12.37 6.97 -7.22
N VAL A 232 -11.77 6.31 -6.22
CA VAL A 232 -10.50 5.59 -6.42
C VAL A 232 -10.74 4.35 -7.27
N ALA A 233 -11.71 3.50 -6.92
CA ALA A 233 -12.01 2.23 -7.60
C ALA A 233 -12.75 2.33 -8.97
N ALA A 234 -12.85 3.54 -9.55
CA ALA A 234 -13.14 3.89 -10.96
C ALA A 234 -14.50 4.52 -11.33
N SER A 235 -14.43 5.36 -12.38
CA SER A 235 -15.46 5.87 -13.30
C SER A 235 -16.22 4.76 -14.04
#